data_AF-M5CFV1-F1
#
_entry.id   AF-M5CFV1-F1
#
_cell.length_a   1.000
_cell.length_b   1.000
_cell.length_c   1.000
_cell.angle_alpha   90.00
_cell.angle_beta   90.00
_cell.angle_gamma   90.00
#
_symmetry.space_group_name_H-M   'P 1'
#
loop_
_entity.id
_entity.type
_entity.pdbx_description
1 polymer ?
#
loop_
_entity_poly.entity_id
_entity_poly.type
_entity_poly.pdbx_seq_one_letter_code
_entity_poly.pdbx_strand_id
1 'polypeptide(L)'
;MFFLPLVFLGLLPGTLAAFGVTKGSNYLDVDTGNKLVYRVSTTNGDITSIKYDGKELQYSRKFTQIGSGLGSATVSSKVSGSTAIITIETSTLTQYYVARSGQSALYIGTYISAQPSVGELRFIARLQSSVFTNSPTPSNPRGGTAFEGSDVFLVSGQTRSKFYSSVRFIDDQVHGISGSGIGAYMVVPGNAYETSSGGPFFRDINNQNSQSDDGANEVYWCTLTNYPQTIID
;
A
#
# COMPACT_ATOMS: atom_id res chain seq x y z
N MET A 1 64.78 21.55 -3.42
CA MET A 1 63.86 20.92 -2.44
C MET A 1 62.45 21.04 -2.98
N PHE A 2 61.91 19.95 -3.54
CA PHE A 2 60.53 19.91 -4.06
C PHE A 2 59.64 19.31 -2.97
N PHE A 3 58.70 20.09 -2.45
CA PHE A 3 57.68 19.63 -1.53
C PHE A 3 56.58 18.92 -2.33
N LEU A 4 56.38 17.63 -2.04
CA LEU A 4 55.25 16.84 -2.55
C LEU A 4 54.04 17.09 -1.63
N PRO A 5 52.86 17.50 -2.12
CA PRO A 5 51.68 17.62 -1.27
C PRO A 5 51.05 16.23 -1.09
N LEU A 6 50.94 15.80 0.17
CA LEU A 6 50.20 14.62 0.56
C LEU A 6 48.70 14.93 0.49
N VAL A 7 48.02 14.46 -0.55
CA VAL A 7 46.56 14.58 -0.67
C VAL A 7 45.93 13.51 0.22
N PHE A 8 45.37 13.93 1.36
CA PHE A 8 44.53 13.08 2.20
C PHE A 8 43.17 12.90 1.52
N LEU A 9 42.95 11.73 0.91
CA LEU A 9 41.64 11.32 0.41
C LEU A 9 40.79 10.92 1.61
N GLY A 10 39.96 11.84 2.10
CA GLY A 10 39.02 11.56 3.19
C GLY A 10 37.97 10.54 2.74
N LEU A 11 38.01 9.34 3.30
CA LEU A 11 36.87 8.41 3.23
C LEU A 11 35.72 9.05 4.02
N LEU A 12 34.73 9.57 3.31
CA LEU A 12 33.46 9.92 3.91
C LEU A 12 32.83 8.62 4.45
N PRO A 13 32.48 8.54 5.75
CA PRO A 13 31.72 7.41 6.25
C PRO A 13 30.36 7.41 5.54
N GLY A 14 30.18 6.47 4.62
CA GLY A 14 28.86 6.17 4.09
C GLY A 14 28.01 5.70 5.26
N THR A 15 27.02 6.49 5.66
CA THR A 15 26.01 6.02 6.60
C THR A 15 25.23 4.93 5.89
N LEU A 16 25.51 3.67 6.19
CA LEU A 16 24.64 2.57 5.79
C LEU A 16 23.29 2.84 6.47
N ALA A 17 22.22 3.06 5.67
CA ALA A 17 20.87 3.13 6.20
C ALA A 17 20.62 1.84 7.00
N ALA A 18 20.33 1.98 8.29
CA ALA A 18 20.27 0.83 9.19
C ALA A 18 18.93 0.11 8.98
N PHE A 19 18.96 -1.02 8.29
CA PHE A 19 17.82 -1.94 8.24
C PHE A 19 17.37 -2.32 9.66
N GLY A 20 16.07 -2.24 9.93
CA GLY A 20 15.54 -2.67 11.21
C GLY A 20 14.16 -2.09 11.54
N VAL A 21 13.74 -2.32 12.79
CA VAL A 21 12.50 -1.80 13.35
C VAL A 21 12.84 -0.95 14.57
N THR A 22 12.44 0.32 14.56
CA THR A 22 12.55 1.22 15.71
C THR A 22 11.20 1.42 16.35
N LYS A 23 11.11 1.14 17.65
CA LYS A 23 9.89 1.31 18.43
C LYS A 23 9.82 2.74 19.00
N GLY A 24 8.76 3.46 18.64
CA GLY A 24 8.36 4.70 19.29
C GLY A 24 7.30 4.46 20.35
N SER A 25 6.64 5.54 20.82
CA SER A 25 5.61 5.43 21.87
C SER A 25 4.39 4.63 21.41
N ASN A 26 3.87 4.95 20.22
CA ASN A 26 2.64 4.35 19.66
C ASN A 26 2.84 3.85 18.21
N TYR A 27 4.08 3.59 17.82
CA TYR A 27 4.39 3.19 16.45
C TYR A 27 5.66 2.33 16.36
N LEU A 28 5.79 1.66 15.22
CA LEU A 28 6.99 1.00 14.76
C LEU A 28 7.42 1.65 13.43
N ASP A 29 8.62 2.22 13.39
CA ASP A 29 9.25 2.62 12.12
C ASP A 29 10.03 1.42 11.58
N VAL A 30 9.68 0.99 10.37
CA VAL A 30 10.36 -0.10 9.67
C VAL A 30 11.22 0.49 8.56
N ASP A 31 12.53 0.44 8.74
CA ASP A 31 13.51 0.89 7.77
C ASP A 31 14.00 -0.33 6.96
N THR A 32 13.81 -0.27 5.64
CA THR A 32 14.23 -1.34 4.73
C THR A 32 15.75 -1.39 4.51
N GLY A 33 16.52 -0.45 5.07
CA GLY A 33 17.94 -0.29 4.76
C GLY A 33 18.19 0.16 3.31
N ASN A 34 17.17 0.77 2.70
CA ASN A 34 17.20 1.36 1.37
C ASN A 34 16.29 2.61 1.38
N LYS A 35 15.64 2.97 0.28
CA LYS A 35 14.84 4.19 0.18
C LYS A 35 13.53 4.18 0.97
N LEU A 36 13.03 3.02 1.39
CA LEU A 36 11.69 2.89 1.96
C LEU A 36 11.75 2.81 3.49
N VAL A 37 11.01 3.70 4.15
CA VAL A 37 10.69 3.64 5.58
C VAL A 37 9.18 3.77 5.74
N TYR A 38 8.54 2.87 6.48
CA TYR A 38 7.11 2.97 6.77
C TYR A 38 6.82 2.87 8.27
N ARG A 39 5.82 3.63 8.71
CA ARG A 39 5.42 3.71 10.12
C ARG A 39 4.12 2.97 10.36
N VAL A 40 4.15 1.95 11.21
CA VAL A 40 2.98 1.17 11.61
C VAL A 40 2.51 1.62 12.99
N SER A 41 1.24 1.98 13.13
CA SER A 41 0.60 2.25 14.43
C SER A 41 0.57 0.99 15.29
N THR A 42 1.03 1.07 16.54
CA THR A 42 0.95 -0.07 17.48
C THR A 42 -0.44 -0.26 18.09
N THR A 43 -1.38 0.67 17.82
CA THR A 43 -2.76 0.60 18.32
C THR A 43 -3.64 -0.27 17.42
N ASN A 44 -3.45 -0.19 16.11
CA ASN A 44 -4.39 -0.76 15.14
C ASN A 44 -3.73 -1.33 13.87
N GLY A 45 -2.41 -1.18 13.72
CA GLY A 45 -1.70 -1.69 12.55
C GLY A 45 -1.79 -0.83 11.29
N ASP A 46 -2.39 0.35 11.36
CA ASP A 46 -2.45 1.26 10.21
C ASP A 46 -1.04 1.76 9.85
N ILE A 47 -0.75 1.86 8.57
CA ILE A 47 0.46 2.54 8.08
C ILE A 47 0.17 4.04 8.00
N THR A 48 0.83 4.79 8.89
CA THR A 48 0.58 6.22 9.14
C THR A 48 1.61 7.14 8.47
N SER A 49 2.70 6.59 7.96
CA SER A 49 3.70 7.28 7.15
C SER A 49 4.36 6.26 6.21
N ILE A 50 4.64 6.69 4.98
CA ILE A 50 5.39 5.94 3.99
C ILE A 50 6.36 6.94 3.38
N LYS A 51 7.65 6.80 3.67
CA LYS A 51 8.69 7.64 3.09
C LYS A 51 9.49 6.86 2.07
N TYR A 52 9.64 7.44 0.89
CA TYR A 52 10.54 6.95 -0.14
C TYR A 52 11.59 8.02 -0.43
N ASP A 53 12.86 7.71 -0.17
CA ASP A 53 13.98 8.66 -0.32
C ASP A 53 13.75 9.95 0.49
N GLY A 54 13.23 9.78 1.71
CA GLY A 54 12.87 10.88 2.63
C GLY A 54 11.57 11.62 2.30
N LYS A 55 10.99 11.42 1.11
CA LYS A 55 9.74 12.06 0.69
C LYS A 55 8.53 11.30 1.24
N GLU A 56 7.66 12.00 1.96
CA GLU A 56 6.39 11.44 2.45
C GLU A 56 5.43 11.15 1.29
N LEU A 57 4.87 9.95 1.30
CA LEU A 57 3.96 9.41 0.29
C LEU A 57 2.57 9.12 0.86
N GLN A 58 2.47 8.85 2.16
CA GLN A 58 1.21 8.52 2.82
C GLN A 58 0.28 9.74 2.82
N TYR A 59 -0.99 9.50 2.47
CA TYR A 59 -2.04 10.49 2.63
C TYR A 59 -2.28 10.79 4.12
N SER A 60 -2.37 12.08 4.47
CA SER A 60 -2.34 12.52 5.88
C SER A 60 -3.66 12.43 6.63
N ARG A 61 -4.81 12.38 5.93
CA ARG A 61 -6.13 12.37 6.59
C ARG A 61 -6.69 10.96 6.81
N LYS A 62 -6.13 9.95 6.13
CA LYS A 62 -6.55 8.56 6.25
C LYS A 62 -5.40 7.64 5.87
N PHE A 63 -5.32 6.48 6.52
CA PHE A 63 -4.13 5.65 6.50
C PHE A 63 -4.21 4.48 5.51
N THR A 64 -3.05 3.87 5.27
CA THR A 64 -2.90 2.64 4.49
C THR A 64 -3.15 1.43 5.39
N GLN A 65 -4.10 0.56 5.02
CA GLN A 65 -4.71 -0.37 5.97
C GLN A 65 -5.53 -1.48 5.29
N ILE A 66 -5.96 -2.47 6.08
CA ILE A 66 -7.00 -3.42 5.68
C ILE A 66 -8.39 -2.77 5.80
N GLY A 67 -9.23 -2.96 4.79
CA GLY A 67 -10.61 -2.49 4.75
C GLY A 67 -10.73 -0.97 4.98
N SER A 68 -11.31 -0.61 6.13
CA SER A 68 -11.42 0.79 6.61
C SER A 68 -10.64 1.03 7.90
N GLY A 69 -9.68 0.16 8.21
CA GLY A 69 -8.90 0.15 9.44
C GLY A 69 -9.44 -0.92 10.39
N LEU A 70 -8.53 -1.63 11.08
CA LEU A 70 -8.92 -2.71 12.01
C LEU A 70 -9.50 -2.19 13.33
N GLY A 71 -9.41 -0.88 13.58
CA GLY A 71 -9.86 -0.23 14.81
C GLY A 71 -8.90 -0.45 15.98
N SER A 72 -8.68 -1.71 16.36
CA SER A 72 -7.71 -2.13 17.38
C SER A 72 -7.09 -3.48 17.01
N ALA A 73 -5.80 -3.64 17.27
CA ALA A 73 -5.08 -4.89 17.01
C ALA A 73 -3.88 -5.05 17.95
N THR A 74 -3.46 -6.30 18.17
CA THR A 74 -2.19 -6.58 18.83
C THR A 74 -1.08 -6.49 17.81
N VAL A 75 -0.19 -5.51 17.96
CA VAL A 75 0.92 -5.27 17.02
C VAL A 75 2.24 -5.70 17.64
N SER A 76 2.95 -6.60 16.97
CA SER A 76 4.28 -7.07 17.36
C SER A 76 5.27 -7.03 16.19
N SER A 77 6.57 -7.12 16.49
CA SER A 77 7.60 -7.17 15.46
C SER A 77 8.70 -8.17 15.80
N LYS A 78 9.28 -8.78 14.77
CA LYS A 78 10.44 -9.67 14.88
C LYS A 78 11.41 -9.36 13.74
N VAL A 79 12.68 -9.15 14.09
CA VAL A 79 13.78 -9.02 13.14
C VAL A 79 14.65 -10.28 13.22
N SER A 80 14.92 -10.90 12.06
CA SER A 80 15.73 -12.12 11.95
C SER A 80 16.58 -12.05 10.68
N GLY A 81 17.90 -11.88 10.84
CA GLY A 81 18.81 -11.67 9.72
C GLY A 81 18.39 -10.46 8.89
N SER A 82 18.20 -10.65 7.58
CA SER A 82 17.78 -9.61 6.63
C SER A 82 16.27 -9.39 6.54
N THR A 83 15.49 -9.83 7.53
CA THR A 83 14.02 -9.83 7.47
C THR A 83 13.41 -9.25 8.72
N ALA A 84 12.44 -8.34 8.55
CA ALA A 84 11.62 -7.79 9.62
C ALA A 84 10.17 -8.15 9.31
N ILE A 85 9.47 -8.72 10.28
CA ILE A 85 8.06 -9.08 10.18
C ILE A 85 7.32 -8.28 11.24
N ILE A 86 6.32 -7.52 10.82
CA ILE A 86 5.33 -6.88 11.69
C ILE A 86 4.06 -7.71 11.61
N THR A 87 3.58 -8.14 12.76
CA THR A 87 2.38 -8.98 12.89
C THR A 87 1.29 -8.15 13.58
N ILE A 88 0.13 -8.06 12.96
CA ILE A 88 -1.02 -7.29 13.41
C ILE A 88 -2.19 -8.24 13.57
N GLU A 89 -2.54 -8.59 14.81
CA GLU A 89 -3.51 -9.64 15.13
C GLU A 89 -4.82 -9.08 15.68
N THR A 90 -5.92 -9.61 15.16
CA THR A 90 -7.29 -9.50 15.69
C THR A 90 -7.80 -10.91 16.01
N SER A 91 -9.07 -11.06 16.39
CA SER A 91 -9.66 -12.38 16.66
C SER A 91 -9.79 -13.27 15.42
N THR A 92 -10.01 -12.68 14.24
CA THR A 92 -10.29 -13.44 13.01
C THR A 92 -9.42 -13.08 11.82
N LEU A 93 -8.53 -12.10 11.97
CA LEU A 93 -7.62 -11.63 10.92
C LEU A 93 -6.24 -11.35 11.50
N THR A 94 -5.21 -11.85 10.81
CA THR A 94 -3.81 -11.51 11.04
C THR A 94 -3.22 -10.87 9.79
N GLN A 95 -2.81 -9.62 9.89
CA GLN A 95 -2.10 -8.91 8.84
C GLN A 95 -0.59 -8.99 9.10
N TYR A 96 0.17 -9.20 8.04
CA TYR A 96 1.62 -9.18 8.05
C TYR A 96 2.16 -8.07 7.15
N TYR A 97 3.12 -7.31 7.67
CA TYR A 97 3.99 -6.46 6.86
C TYR A 97 5.41 -6.98 6.99
N VAL A 98 6.06 -7.28 5.87
CA VAL A 98 7.41 -7.82 5.85
C VAL A 98 8.33 -6.88 5.07
N ALA A 99 9.49 -6.59 5.65
CA ALA A 99 10.58 -5.88 5.00
C ALA A 99 11.78 -6.82 4.84
N ARG A 100 12.46 -6.70 3.69
CA ARG A 100 13.74 -7.36 3.41
C ARG A 100 14.82 -6.30 3.26
N SER A 101 15.96 -6.51 3.91
CA SER A 101 17.08 -5.58 3.88
C SER A 101 17.53 -5.27 2.44
N GLY A 102 17.68 -4.00 2.12
CA GLY A 102 18.09 -3.52 0.80
C GLY A 102 16.96 -3.41 -0.23
N GLN A 103 15.73 -3.79 0.10
CA GLN A 103 14.60 -3.77 -0.84
C GLN A 103 13.58 -2.69 -0.46
N SER A 104 13.34 -1.74 -1.37
CA SER A 104 12.29 -0.73 -1.22
C SER A 104 10.91 -1.31 -1.55
N ALA A 105 10.51 -2.35 -0.81
CA ALA A 105 9.24 -3.04 -0.96
C ALA A 105 8.60 -3.29 0.41
N LEU A 106 7.28 -3.14 0.45
CA LEU A 106 6.42 -3.57 1.55
C LEU A 106 5.76 -4.88 1.11
N TYR A 107 6.22 -6.00 1.64
CA TYR A 107 5.56 -7.28 1.41
C TYR A 107 4.36 -7.40 2.34
N ILE A 108 3.22 -7.78 1.80
CA ILE A 108 1.96 -7.91 2.53
C ILE A 108 1.46 -9.34 2.47
N GLY A 109 0.87 -9.81 3.57
CA GLY A 109 0.13 -11.07 3.62
C GLY A 109 -0.99 -10.94 4.63
N THR A 110 -2.13 -11.56 4.34
CA THR A 110 -3.31 -11.50 5.22
C THR A 110 -3.83 -12.90 5.41
N TYR A 111 -3.93 -13.32 6.67
CA TYR A 111 -4.59 -14.56 7.07
C TYR A 111 -5.93 -14.21 7.70
N ILE A 112 -6.98 -14.95 7.34
CA ILE A 112 -8.30 -14.85 7.99
C ILE A 112 -8.78 -16.23 8.44
N SER A 113 -9.42 -16.30 9.60
CA SER A 113 -10.19 -17.46 10.06
C SER A 113 -11.70 -17.26 9.91
N ALA A 114 -12.13 -16.04 9.61
CA ALA A 114 -13.49 -15.69 9.22
C ALA A 114 -13.50 -14.45 8.32
N GLN A 115 -14.47 -14.39 7.40
CA GLN A 115 -14.66 -13.23 6.53
C GLN A 115 -14.91 -11.95 7.36
N PRO A 116 -14.30 -10.80 7.01
CA PRO A 116 -14.64 -9.53 7.64
C PRO A 116 -16.15 -9.24 7.53
N SER A 117 -16.75 -8.68 8.58
CA SER A 117 -18.21 -8.45 8.66
C SER A 117 -18.75 -7.52 7.57
N VAL A 118 -17.90 -6.69 6.96
CA VAL A 118 -18.24 -5.84 5.82
C VAL A 118 -18.47 -6.63 4.52
N GLY A 119 -18.11 -7.92 4.48
CA GLY A 119 -18.30 -8.79 3.32
C GLY A 119 -17.24 -8.64 2.23
N GLU A 120 -16.15 -7.91 2.50
CA GLU A 120 -15.00 -7.74 1.60
C GLU A 120 -13.69 -7.81 2.38
N LEU A 121 -12.63 -8.29 1.72
CA LEU A 121 -11.25 -8.23 2.17
C LEU A 121 -10.43 -7.46 1.13
N ARG A 122 -9.93 -6.30 1.54
CA ARG A 122 -9.06 -5.46 0.72
C ARG A 122 -7.93 -4.87 1.53
N PHE A 123 -6.77 -4.77 0.91
CA PHE A 123 -5.73 -3.84 1.33
C PHE A 123 -5.86 -2.56 0.52
N ILE A 124 -5.73 -1.40 1.16
CA ILE A 124 -5.77 -0.10 0.49
C ILE A 124 -4.58 0.75 0.90
N ALA A 125 -3.74 1.09 -0.09
CA ALA A 125 -2.71 2.11 0.04
C ALA A 125 -3.30 3.47 -0.31
N ARG A 126 -3.34 4.40 0.66
CA ARG A 126 -3.84 5.77 0.45
C ARG A 126 -2.65 6.71 0.32
N LEU A 127 -2.35 7.13 -0.90
CA LEU A 127 -1.15 7.90 -1.23
C LEU A 127 -1.49 9.34 -1.61
N GLN A 128 -0.55 10.27 -1.46
CA GLN A 128 -0.78 11.68 -1.77
C GLN A 128 -0.91 11.91 -3.29
N SER A 129 -2.05 12.45 -3.73
CA SER A 129 -2.29 12.77 -5.15
C SER A 129 -1.41 13.91 -5.66
N SER A 130 -0.85 14.74 -4.78
CA SER A 130 0.17 15.75 -5.13
C SER A 130 1.52 15.13 -5.53
N VAL A 131 1.79 13.90 -5.11
CA VAL A 131 3.00 13.14 -5.47
C VAL A 131 2.70 12.20 -6.64
N PHE A 132 1.57 11.50 -6.57
CA PHE A 132 1.14 10.54 -7.58
C PHE A 132 0.06 11.13 -8.48
N THR A 133 0.50 11.93 -9.45
CA THR A 133 -0.37 12.69 -10.36
C THR A 133 -0.88 11.89 -11.54
N ASN A 134 -0.31 10.72 -11.81
CA ASN A 134 -0.68 9.84 -12.92
C ASN A 134 -1.43 8.63 -12.38
N SER A 135 -2.75 8.63 -12.57
CA SER A 135 -3.67 7.52 -12.28
C SER A 135 -4.53 7.19 -13.49
N PRO A 136 -5.13 5.97 -13.55
CA PRO A 136 -6.07 5.62 -14.60
C PRO A 136 -7.24 6.60 -14.66
N THR A 137 -7.39 7.29 -15.79
CA THR A 137 -8.48 8.25 -16.01
C THR A 137 -9.88 7.65 -15.79
N PRO A 138 -10.20 6.42 -16.23
CA PRO A 138 -11.53 5.83 -16.04
C PRO A 138 -11.97 5.69 -14.57
N SER A 139 -11.01 5.54 -13.65
CA SER A 139 -11.26 5.39 -12.21
C SER A 139 -11.04 6.64 -11.38
N ASN A 140 -10.91 7.80 -12.03
CA ASN A 140 -10.73 9.08 -11.37
C ASN A 140 -12.06 9.87 -11.36
N PRO A 141 -12.83 9.84 -10.25
CA PRO A 141 -14.08 10.58 -10.08
C PRO A 141 -13.91 12.00 -9.54
N ARG A 142 -12.67 12.51 -9.43
CA ARG A 142 -12.40 13.81 -8.80
C ARG A 142 -13.17 14.93 -9.47
N GLY A 143 -13.86 15.73 -8.66
CA GLY A 143 -14.70 16.83 -9.14
C GLY A 143 -15.99 16.37 -9.83
N GLY A 144 -16.30 15.08 -9.79
CA GLY A 144 -17.51 14.51 -10.35
C GLY A 144 -18.69 14.50 -9.37
N THR A 145 -19.89 14.50 -9.94
CA THR A 145 -21.14 14.30 -9.20
C THR A 145 -21.56 12.85 -9.28
N ALA A 146 -22.18 12.32 -8.22
CA ALA A 146 -22.73 10.96 -8.26
C ALA A 146 -23.74 10.82 -9.43
N PHE A 147 -23.64 9.71 -10.15
CA PHE A 147 -24.46 9.37 -11.30
C PHE A 147 -25.26 8.08 -11.04
N GLU A 148 -24.60 7.06 -10.48
CA GLU A 148 -25.25 5.83 -9.97
C GLU A 148 -24.70 5.53 -8.58
N GLY A 149 -25.60 5.36 -7.61
CA GLY A 149 -25.24 5.12 -6.21
C GLY A 149 -24.25 6.15 -5.65
N SER A 150 -23.14 5.65 -5.12
CA SER A 150 -22.04 6.46 -4.57
C SER A 150 -20.67 6.03 -5.12
N ASP A 151 -20.65 5.34 -6.26
CA ASP A 151 -19.45 4.74 -6.85
C ASP A 151 -19.33 4.93 -8.37
N VAL A 152 -20.37 5.43 -9.04
CA VAL A 152 -20.29 5.94 -10.43
C VAL A 152 -20.54 7.44 -10.44
N PHE A 153 -19.66 8.17 -11.10
CA PHE A 153 -19.63 9.62 -11.10
C PHE A 153 -19.58 10.18 -12.52
N LEU A 154 -20.17 11.35 -12.73
CA LEU A 154 -20.06 12.10 -13.98
C LEU A 154 -18.99 13.19 -13.82
N VAL A 155 -17.92 13.12 -14.59
CA VAL A 155 -16.83 14.11 -14.66
C VAL A 155 -16.77 14.68 -16.07
N SER A 156 -17.12 15.96 -16.22
CA SER A 156 -17.10 16.65 -17.52
C SER A 156 -17.83 15.89 -18.64
N GLY A 157 -18.99 15.31 -18.33
CA GLY A 157 -19.81 14.55 -19.28
C GLY A 157 -19.37 13.10 -19.52
N GLN A 158 -18.34 12.60 -18.82
CA GLN A 158 -17.88 11.20 -18.90
C GLN A 158 -18.14 10.48 -17.58
N THR A 159 -18.62 9.23 -17.64
CA THR A 159 -18.76 8.41 -16.44
C THR A 159 -17.39 7.90 -15.96
N ARG A 160 -17.24 7.83 -14.64
CA ARG A 160 -16.04 7.41 -13.92
C ARG A 160 -16.43 6.52 -12.76
N SER A 161 -15.66 5.48 -12.51
CA SER A 161 -15.88 4.60 -11.37
C SER A 161 -14.61 3.89 -11.00
N LYS A 162 -14.41 3.68 -9.69
CA LYS A 162 -13.36 2.79 -9.16
C LYS A 162 -13.37 1.42 -9.84
N PHE A 163 -14.55 0.90 -10.19
CA PHE A 163 -14.70 -0.36 -10.90
C PHE A 163 -14.13 -0.35 -12.32
N TYR A 164 -13.96 0.82 -12.95
CA TYR A 164 -13.37 0.94 -14.28
C TYR A 164 -11.83 0.80 -14.27
N SER A 165 -11.21 0.69 -13.08
CA SER A 165 -9.78 0.32 -12.95
C SER A 165 -9.53 -1.18 -13.03
N SER A 166 -10.57 -1.99 -12.92
CA SER A 166 -10.45 -3.43 -12.71
C SER A 166 -9.85 -4.17 -13.90
N VAL A 167 -9.07 -5.21 -13.62
CA VAL A 167 -8.47 -6.12 -14.60
C VAL A 167 -8.82 -7.56 -14.21
N ARG A 168 -8.85 -8.50 -15.17
CA ARG A 168 -9.06 -9.92 -14.84
C ARG A 168 -7.90 -10.40 -13.97
N PHE A 169 -8.15 -11.13 -12.89
CA PHE A 169 -7.11 -11.61 -11.97
C PHE A 169 -5.99 -12.39 -12.67
N ILE A 170 -6.31 -13.14 -13.74
CA ILE A 170 -5.29 -13.83 -14.55
C ILE A 170 -4.35 -12.88 -15.33
N ASP A 171 -4.74 -11.63 -15.54
CA ASP A 171 -3.95 -10.60 -16.24
C ASP A 171 -3.48 -9.47 -15.28
N ASP A 172 -3.79 -9.57 -13.98
CA ASP A 172 -3.63 -8.47 -13.03
C ASP A 172 -2.41 -8.67 -12.10
N GLN A 173 -1.23 -8.82 -12.69
CA GLN A 173 -0.01 -9.07 -11.90
C GLN A 173 0.60 -7.80 -11.32
N VAL A 174 0.40 -6.65 -11.98
CA VAL A 174 0.95 -5.37 -11.54
C VAL A 174 0.00 -4.25 -11.91
N HIS A 175 -0.39 -3.46 -10.91
CA HIS A 175 -1.16 -2.24 -11.10
C HIS A 175 -0.73 -1.18 -10.08
N GLY A 176 -0.97 0.08 -10.38
CA GLY A 176 -0.53 1.16 -9.50
C GLY A 176 -0.68 2.55 -10.09
N ILE A 177 0.03 3.48 -9.48
CA ILE A 177 0.01 4.90 -9.81
C ILE A 177 1.43 5.44 -9.85
N SER A 178 1.62 6.56 -10.56
CA SER A 178 2.93 7.17 -10.72
C SER A 178 2.88 8.69 -10.63
N GLY A 179 4.05 9.30 -10.59
CA GLY A 179 4.28 10.73 -10.69
C GLY A 179 5.67 11.00 -11.26
N SER A 180 6.14 12.24 -11.16
CA SER A 180 7.47 12.59 -11.65
C SER A 180 8.56 11.85 -10.88
N GLY A 181 9.25 10.90 -11.55
CA GLY A 181 10.36 10.13 -10.99
C GLY A 181 10.00 9.12 -9.90
N ILE A 182 8.71 8.80 -9.73
CA ILE A 182 8.24 7.89 -8.67
C ILE A 182 7.04 7.07 -9.12
N GLY A 183 6.93 5.83 -8.65
CA GLY A 183 5.78 4.97 -8.83
C GLY A 183 5.53 4.12 -7.60
N ALA A 184 4.26 3.78 -7.37
CA ALA A 184 3.82 2.88 -6.33
C ALA A 184 2.92 1.82 -6.97
N TYR A 185 3.32 0.57 -6.87
CA TYR A 185 2.68 -0.54 -7.56
C TYR A 185 2.37 -1.66 -6.58
N MET A 186 1.17 -2.21 -6.69
CA MET A 186 0.86 -3.53 -6.18
C MET A 186 1.46 -4.54 -7.14
N VAL A 187 2.23 -5.48 -6.61
CA VAL A 187 2.74 -6.62 -7.37
C VAL A 187 2.08 -7.86 -6.80
N VAL A 188 1.19 -8.46 -7.60
CA VAL A 188 0.37 -9.61 -7.24
C VAL A 188 0.91 -10.83 -8.01
N PRO A 189 1.83 -11.61 -7.43
CA PRO A 189 2.39 -12.78 -8.11
C PRO A 189 1.32 -13.82 -8.40
N GLY A 190 1.55 -14.71 -9.37
CA GLY A 190 0.50 -15.61 -9.88
C GLY A 190 -0.18 -16.53 -8.86
N ASN A 191 0.47 -16.82 -7.72
CA ASN A 191 -0.12 -17.59 -6.62
C ASN A 191 -0.84 -16.72 -5.57
N ALA A 192 -0.72 -15.39 -5.62
CA ALA A 192 -1.33 -14.51 -4.62
C ALA A 192 -2.86 -14.48 -4.71
N TYR A 193 -3.45 -14.86 -5.85
CA TYR A 193 -4.89 -15.04 -6.00
C TYR A 193 -5.40 -16.43 -5.57
N GLU A 194 -4.56 -17.33 -5.05
CA GLU A 194 -4.97 -18.71 -4.70
C GLU A 194 -6.07 -18.78 -3.64
N THR A 195 -6.13 -17.76 -2.77
CA THR A 195 -7.14 -17.62 -1.71
C THR A 195 -8.19 -16.55 -2.05
N SER A 196 -8.24 -16.10 -3.30
CA SER A 196 -9.29 -15.22 -3.81
C SER A 196 -10.43 -16.02 -4.43
N SER A 197 -11.63 -15.46 -4.44
CA SER A 197 -12.82 -16.10 -5.03
C SER A 197 -13.11 -15.59 -6.44
N GLY A 198 -13.98 -16.29 -7.19
CA GLY A 198 -14.46 -15.89 -8.52
C GLY A 198 -13.64 -16.39 -9.72
N GLY A 199 -12.45 -16.95 -9.47
CA GLY A 199 -11.62 -17.58 -10.50
C GLY A 199 -10.86 -16.60 -11.41
N PRO A 200 -10.22 -17.08 -12.49
CA PRO A 200 -9.23 -16.31 -13.25
C PRO A 200 -9.79 -15.07 -13.97
N PHE A 201 -11.09 -15.05 -14.26
CA PHE A 201 -11.75 -13.95 -14.98
C PHE A 201 -12.43 -12.95 -14.05
N PHE A 202 -12.40 -13.21 -12.75
CA PHE A 202 -12.86 -12.24 -11.76
C PHE A 202 -12.04 -10.95 -11.86
N ARG A 203 -12.67 -9.82 -11.53
CA ARG A 203 -12.07 -8.49 -11.63
C ARG A 203 -12.61 -7.61 -10.52
N ASP A 204 -11.76 -6.81 -9.91
CA ASP A 204 -12.15 -5.89 -8.83
C ASP A 204 -11.33 -4.60 -8.89
N ILE A 205 -11.62 -3.67 -8.00
CA ILE A 205 -11.04 -2.34 -7.89
C ILE A 205 -9.52 -2.43 -7.68
N ASN A 206 -8.77 -1.74 -8.54
CA ASN A 206 -7.32 -1.59 -8.44
C ASN A 206 -6.90 -0.16 -8.07
N ASN A 207 -7.70 0.84 -8.47
CA ASN A 207 -7.41 2.24 -8.21
C ASN A 207 -8.67 3.08 -8.03
N GLN A 208 -8.55 4.12 -7.21
CA GLN A 208 -9.47 5.25 -7.19
C GLN A 208 -8.76 6.52 -6.74
N ASN A 209 -9.04 7.65 -7.39
CA ASN A 209 -8.80 8.95 -6.75
C ASN A 209 -9.99 9.29 -5.85
N SER A 210 -9.73 9.92 -4.71
CA SER A 210 -10.83 10.48 -3.91
C SER A 210 -11.73 11.36 -4.78
N GLN A 211 -13.04 11.18 -4.58
CA GLN A 211 -14.06 11.95 -5.28
C GLN A 211 -13.98 13.44 -4.91
N SER A 212 -13.82 13.73 -3.62
CA SER A 212 -13.50 15.06 -3.12
C SER A 212 -12.02 15.37 -3.39
N ASP A 213 -11.68 16.66 -3.48
CA ASP A 213 -10.29 17.11 -3.62
C ASP A 213 -9.48 16.95 -2.32
N ASP A 214 -9.75 15.88 -1.57
CA ASP A 214 -9.17 15.66 -0.25
C ASP A 214 -7.69 15.27 -0.32
N GLY A 215 -7.22 14.85 -1.49
CA GLY A 215 -5.81 14.65 -1.80
C GLY A 215 -5.35 13.19 -1.81
N ALA A 216 -6.24 12.19 -1.76
CA ALA A 216 -5.84 10.79 -1.86
C ALA A 216 -5.88 10.25 -3.30
N ASN A 217 -4.90 9.40 -3.61
CA ASN A 217 -4.85 8.50 -4.76
C ASN A 217 -4.61 7.08 -4.21
N GLU A 218 -5.60 6.22 -4.40
CA GLU A 218 -5.72 4.95 -3.69
C GLU A 218 -5.33 3.80 -4.63
N VAL A 219 -4.49 2.89 -4.14
CA VAL A 219 -4.15 1.63 -4.81
C VAL A 219 -4.69 0.49 -3.96
N TYR A 220 -5.40 -0.43 -4.59
CA TYR A 220 -6.13 -1.49 -3.92
C TYR A 220 -5.53 -2.85 -4.23
N TRP A 221 -5.74 -3.80 -3.33
CA TRP A 221 -5.76 -5.21 -3.69
C TRP A 221 -6.95 -5.84 -2.99
N CYS A 222 -7.98 -6.20 -3.76
CA CYS A 222 -9.18 -6.84 -3.26
C CYS A 222 -9.09 -8.35 -3.54
N THR A 223 -9.09 -9.16 -2.49
CA THR A 223 -8.98 -10.63 -2.61
C THR A 223 -10.32 -11.32 -2.43
N LEU A 224 -11.21 -10.75 -1.60
CA LEU A 224 -12.56 -11.26 -1.38
C LEU A 224 -13.54 -10.10 -1.46
N THR A 225 -14.63 -10.29 -2.18
CA THR A 225 -15.65 -9.25 -2.41
C THR A 225 -16.94 -9.94 -2.80
N ASN A 226 -18.07 -9.31 -2.52
CA ASN A 226 -19.38 -9.80 -2.96
C ASN A 226 -19.76 -9.35 -4.38
N TYR A 227 -18.87 -8.68 -5.14
CA TYR A 227 -19.24 -7.98 -6.37
C TYR A 227 -18.35 -8.31 -7.59
N PRO A 228 -18.88 -8.97 -8.65
CA PRO A 228 -19.96 -9.95 -8.67
C PRO A 228 -19.42 -11.34 -8.29
N GLN A 229 -19.60 -11.75 -7.04
CA GLN A 229 -19.06 -13.00 -6.53
C GLN A 229 -19.80 -14.21 -7.12
N THR A 230 -19.06 -15.17 -7.66
CA THR A 230 -19.63 -16.41 -8.25
C THR A 230 -19.25 -17.67 -7.48
N ILE A 231 -18.40 -17.56 -6.46
CA ILE A 231 -17.97 -18.66 -5.58
C ILE A 231 -18.16 -18.19 -4.14
N ILE A 232 -18.91 -18.95 -3.34
CA ILE A 232 -19.06 -18.75 -1.90
C ILE A 232 -18.18 -19.82 -1.25
N ASP A 233 -17.17 -19.41 -0.51
CA ASP A 233 -16.33 -20.30 0.31
C ASP A 233 -17.03 -20.66 1.63
#